data_AF-A0A7K3ZQ62-F1
#
_entry.id   AF-A0A7K3ZQ62-F1
#
_cell.length_a   1.000
_cell.length_b   1.000
_cell.length_c   1.000
_cell.angle_alpha   90.00
_cell.angle_beta   90.00
_cell.angle_gamma   90.00
#
_symmetry.space_group_name_H-M   'P 1'
#
loop_
_entity.id
_entity.type
_entity.pdbx_description
1 polymer ?
#
loop_
_entity_poly.entity_id
_entity_poly.type
_entity_poly.pdbx_seq_one_letter_code
_entity_poly.pdbx_strand_id
1 'polypeptide(L)'
;MPKKTSNDRPYGFGNTNRRFPHANRQKAAITKDRFAFEQAIHGNDCTKTHRGGDFVVQERDFFGAKVGEPTVVDVKKGNSPLTEAQKQRRKQLRGRYRVKRY
;
A
#
# COMPACT_ATOMS: atom_id res chain seq x y z
N MET A 1 -38.03 22.37 18.44
CA MET A 1 -37.89 21.32 17.41
C MET A 1 -36.79 20.36 17.83
N PRO A 2 -37.09 19.10 18.19
CA PRO A 2 -36.07 18.16 18.62
C PRO A 2 -35.36 17.55 17.41
N LYS A 3 -34.01 17.53 17.45
CA LYS A 3 -33.15 16.92 16.43
C LYS A 3 -33.46 15.43 16.31
N LYS A 4 -33.82 14.97 15.11
CA LYS A 4 -33.91 13.55 14.78
C LYS A 4 -32.51 12.93 14.82
N THR A 5 -32.16 12.31 15.94
CA THR A 5 -31.10 11.30 16.02
C THR A 5 -31.77 9.95 16.18
N SER A 6 -32.18 9.32 15.09
CA SER A 6 -32.50 7.90 15.09
C SER A 6 -31.73 7.22 13.96
N ASN A 7 -30.69 6.50 14.37
CA ASN A 7 -30.23 5.31 13.67
C ASN A 7 -30.14 4.24 14.76
N ASP A 8 -31.31 3.84 15.25
CA ASP A 8 -31.47 2.67 16.11
C ASP A 8 -31.01 1.44 15.33
N ARG A 9 -29.73 1.09 15.53
CA ARG A 9 -29.24 -0.26 15.31
C ARG A 9 -29.32 -0.94 16.68
N PRO A 10 -30.02 -2.08 16.82
CA PRO A 10 -30.32 -2.69 18.14
C PRO A 10 -29.07 -3.19 18.88
N TYR A 11 -27.92 -3.18 18.22
CA TYR A 11 -26.61 -3.43 18.80
C TYR A 11 -25.80 -2.14 18.69
N GLY A 12 -25.56 -1.51 19.84
CA GLY A 12 -24.80 -0.26 20.05
C GLY A 12 -23.33 -0.33 19.65
N PHE A 13 -23.04 -0.74 18.42
CA PHE A 13 -21.74 -0.61 17.80
C PHE A 13 -21.59 0.82 17.29
N GLY A 14 -21.38 1.75 18.24
CA GLY A 14 -20.80 3.04 17.94
C GLY A 14 -19.53 2.86 17.10
N ASN A 15 -19.36 3.74 16.10
CA ASN A 15 -18.25 3.86 15.15
C ASN A 15 -17.10 2.83 15.35
N THR A 16 -17.29 1.60 14.87
CA THR A 16 -16.38 0.46 15.09
C THR A 16 -14.98 0.67 14.54
N ASN A 17 -14.80 1.65 13.65
CA ASN A 17 -13.51 2.08 13.12
C ASN A 17 -12.52 2.52 14.22
N ARG A 18 -13.00 3.01 15.37
CA ARG A 18 -12.14 3.42 16.49
C ARG A 18 -11.71 2.25 17.38
N ARG A 19 -12.44 1.13 17.37
CA ARG A 19 -12.19 -0.04 18.24
C ARG A 19 -11.20 -1.05 17.64
N PHE A 20 -10.96 -1.05 16.33
CA PHE A 20 -10.05 -2.03 15.69
C PHE A 20 -9.03 -1.38 14.73
N PRO A 21 -8.06 -0.59 15.23
CA PRO A 21 -6.97 -0.07 14.41
C PRO A 21 -6.14 -1.19 13.75
N HIS A 22 -6.13 -2.38 14.35
CA HIS A 22 -5.49 -3.58 13.80
C HIS A 22 -6.07 -4.04 12.45
N ALA A 23 -7.38 -3.87 12.23
CA ALA A 23 -8.02 -4.35 11.00
C ALA A 23 -7.51 -3.62 9.75
N ASN A 24 -7.23 -2.32 9.86
CA ASN A 24 -6.67 -1.55 8.75
C ASN A 24 -5.19 -1.90 8.48
N ARG A 25 -4.41 -2.15 9.54
CA ARG A 25 -3.02 -2.61 9.41
C ARG A 25 -2.95 -3.99 8.75
N GLN A 26 -3.81 -4.93 9.17
CA GLN A 26 -3.91 -6.25 8.55
C GLN A 26 -4.31 -6.17 7.08
N LYS A 27 -5.33 -5.37 6.75
CA LYS A 27 -5.73 -5.13 5.34
C LYS A 27 -4.58 -4.56 4.51
N ALA A 28 -3.80 -3.63 5.06
CA ALA A 28 -2.63 -3.08 4.39
C ALA A 28 -1.51 -4.11 4.21
N ALA A 29 -1.29 -4.98 5.20
CA ALA A 29 -0.33 -6.08 5.11
C ALA A 29 -0.70 -7.05 3.98
N ILE A 30 -1.96 -7.50 3.94
CA ILE A 30 -2.46 -8.38 2.88
C ILE A 30 -2.26 -7.77 1.48
N THR A 31 -2.51 -6.47 1.32
CA THR A 31 -2.27 -5.81 0.02
C THR A 31 -0.79 -5.79 -0.36
N LYS A 32 0.12 -5.59 0.60
CA LYS A 32 1.56 -5.66 0.36
C LYS A 32 2.02 -7.07 0.04
N ASP A 33 1.48 -8.07 0.72
CA ASP A 33 1.81 -9.48 0.49
C ASP A 33 1.32 -9.92 -0.89
N ARG A 34 0.13 -9.48 -1.32
CA ARG A 34 -0.36 -9.66 -2.69
C ARG A 34 0.60 -9.08 -3.72
N PHE A 35 1.08 -7.85 -3.51
CA PHE A 35 2.05 -7.23 -4.42
C PHE A 35 3.35 -8.02 -4.48
N ALA A 36 3.89 -8.44 -3.33
CA ALA A 36 5.11 -9.24 -3.27
C ALA A 36 4.94 -10.58 -4.02
N PHE A 37 3.79 -11.23 -3.85
CA PHE A 37 3.46 -12.46 -4.55
C PHE A 37 3.35 -12.28 -6.07
N GLU A 38 2.70 -11.20 -6.53
CA GLU A 38 2.64 -10.86 -7.96
C GLU A 38 4.05 -10.64 -8.53
N GLN A 39 4.93 -9.92 -7.82
CA GLN A 39 6.32 -9.74 -8.27
C GLN A 39 7.11 -11.05 -8.30
N ALA A 40 6.88 -11.94 -7.33
CA ALA A 40 7.52 -13.26 -7.30
C ALA A 40 7.06 -14.14 -8.48
N ILE A 41 5.78 -14.12 -8.85
CA ILE A 41 5.26 -14.82 -10.03
C ILE A 41 5.93 -14.30 -11.31
N HIS A 42 6.13 -12.99 -11.41
CA HIS A 42 6.83 -12.38 -12.54
C HIS A 42 8.34 -12.63 -12.55
N GLY A 43 8.91 -13.27 -11.52
CA GLY A 43 10.34 -13.52 -11.41
C GLY A 43 11.16 -12.27 -11.07
N ASN A 44 10.52 -11.17 -10.67
CA ASN A 44 11.19 -9.92 -10.34
C ASN A 44 11.81 -9.98 -8.95
N ASP A 45 12.90 -9.24 -8.76
CA ASP A 45 13.50 -9.07 -7.43
C ASP A 45 12.72 -8.03 -6.65
N CYS A 46 12.00 -8.45 -5.62
CA CYS A 46 11.17 -7.59 -4.79
C CYS A 46 11.70 -7.58 -3.36
N THR A 47 12.40 -6.51 -2.98
CA THR A 47 12.92 -6.35 -1.64
C THR A 47 12.04 -5.42 -0.83
N LYS A 48 11.54 -5.89 0.31
CA LYS A 48 10.77 -5.07 1.25
C LYS A 48 11.68 -4.03 1.90
N THR A 49 11.27 -2.77 1.84
CA THR A 49 12.01 -1.69 2.50
C THR A 49 11.22 -1.18 3.71
N HIS A 50 11.92 -0.96 4.83
CA HIS A 50 11.31 -0.41 6.04
C HIS A 50 11.33 1.13 6.06
N ARG A 51 12.18 1.73 5.23
CA ARG A 51 12.36 3.18 5.06
C ARG A 51 12.50 3.47 3.57
N GLY A 52 12.02 4.61 3.10
CA GLY A 52 12.16 5.00 1.68
C GLY A 52 10.91 4.69 0.84
N GLY A 53 10.32 3.50 1.00
CA GLY A 53 9.07 3.08 0.39
C GLY A 53 8.59 1.79 1.04
N ASP A 54 7.66 1.09 0.38
CA ASP A 54 7.24 -0.25 0.80
C ASP A 54 8.15 -1.33 0.19
N PHE A 55 8.48 -1.22 -1.08
CA PHE A 55 9.30 -2.18 -1.82
C PHE A 55 10.28 -1.48 -2.76
N VAL A 56 11.39 -2.15 -3.04
CA VAL A 56 12.25 -1.85 -4.19
C VAL A 56 12.13 -3.04 -5.13
N VAL A 57 11.73 -2.77 -6.38
CA VAL A 57 11.54 -3.77 -7.42
C VAL A 57 12.57 -3.56 -8.50
N GLN A 58 13.31 -4.63 -8.79
CA GLN A 58 14.21 -4.73 -9.92
C GLN A 58 13.64 -5.79 -10.87
N GLU A 59 13.38 -5.40 -12.12
CA GLU A 59 12.92 -6.34 -13.13
C GLU A 59 14.04 -7.34 -13.47
N ARG A 60 13.65 -8.57 -13.81
CA ARG A 60 14.58 -9.60 -14.27
C ARG A 60 14.13 -10.15 -15.62
N ASP A 61 15.08 -10.47 -16.47
CA ASP A 61 14.82 -11.19 -17.71
C ASP A 61 14.48 -12.65 -17.45
N PHE A 62 13.97 -13.34 -18.48
CA PHE A 62 13.70 -14.78 -18.47
C PHE A 62 14.90 -15.65 -18.04
N PHE A 63 16.13 -15.15 -18.22
CA PHE A 63 17.36 -15.81 -17.80
C PHE A 63 17.86 -15.40 -16.40
N GLY A 64 17.08 -14.60 -15.66
CA GLY A 64 17.39 -14.17 -14.30
C GLY A 64 18.38 -13.00 -14.20
N ALA A 65 18.82 -12.44 -15.33
CA ALA A 65 19.64 -11.23 -15.37
C ALA A 65 18.83 -10.01 -14.91
N LYS A 66 19.46 -9.10 -14.15
CA LYS A 66 18.82 -7.85 -13.69
C LYS A 66 18.64 -6.91 -14.86
N VAL A 67 17.42 -6.44 -15.07
CA VAL A 67 17.06 -5.53 -16.17
C VAL A 67 16.43 -4.26 -15.64
N GLY A 68 16.84 -3.14 -16.24
CA GLY A 68 16.40 -1.81 -15.85
C GLY A 68 17.08 -1.29 -14.58
N GLU A 69 16.50 -0.21 -14.03
CA GLU A 69 16.95 0.39 -12.78
C GLU A 69 16.00 0.02 -11.64
N PRO A 70 16.49 -0.04 -10.39
CA PRO A 70 15.64 -0.37 -9.25
C PRO A 70 14.59 0.73 -9.05
N THR A 71 13.34 0.31 -9.00
CA THR A 71 12.20 1.22 -8.80
C THR A 71 11.64 1.07 -7.39
N VAL A 72 11.42 2.20 -6.72
CA VAL A 72 10.75 2.24 -5.42
C VAL A 72 9.26 2.18 -5.66
N VAL A 73 8.59 1.22 -5.03
CA VAL A 73 7.15 1.02 -5.15
C VAL A 73 6.47 1.19 -3.79
N ASP A 74 5.48 2.09 -3.76
CA ASP A 74 4.55 2.20 -2.64
C ASP A 74 3.21 1.54 -2.98
N VAL A 75 2.73 0.71 -2.07
CA VAL A 75 1.50 -0.06 -2.26
C VAL A 75 0.39 0.56 -1.43
N LYS A 76 -0.68 0.99 -2.10
CA LYS A 76 -1.86 1.60 -1.48
C LYS A 76 -3.11 0.79 -1.77
N LYS A 77 -3.95 0.66 -0.75
CA LYS A 77 -5.31 0.14 -0.92
C LYS A 77 -6.24 1.26 -1.38
N GLY A 78 -6.90 1.05 -2.51
CA GLY A 78 -7.83 1.96 -3.17
C GLY A 78 -7.25 3.36 -3.39
N ASN A 79 -8.09 4.37 -3.15
CA ASN A 79 -7.73 5.78 -3.25
C ASN A 79 -7.10 6.37 -1.99
N SER A 80 -6.43 5.54 -1.17
CA SER A 80 -5.70 6.06 0.00
C SER A 80 -4.73 7.18 -0.43
N PRO A 81 -4.77 8.35 0.23
CA PRO A 81 -3.88 9.44 -0.12
C PRO A 81 -2.43 9.09 0.20
N LEU A 82 -1.51 9.72 -0.53
CA LEU A 82 -0.08 9.70 -0.22
C LEU A 82 0.20 10.71 0.90
N THR A 83 1.06 10.32 1.83
CA THR A 83 1.60 11.24 2.84
C THR A 83 2.51 12.28 2.19
N GLU A 84 2.75 13.41 2.86
CA GLU A 84 3.60 14.47 2.33
C GLU A 84 5.04 13.99 2.06
N ALA A 85 5.59 13.17 2.97
CA ALA A 85 6.89 12.54 2.77
C ALA A 85 6.94 11.65 1.52
N GLN A 86 5.87 10.89 1.24
CA GLN A 86 5.76 10.07 0.03
C GLN A 86 5.64 10.93 -1.24
N LYS A 87 4.87 12.03 -1.17
CA LYS A 87 4.77 12.99 -2.29
C LYS A 87 6.13 13.64 -2.58
N GLN A 88 6.89 14.00 -1.55
CA GLN A 88 8.23 14.58 -1.70
C GLN A 88 9.20 13.56 -2.31
N ARG A 89 9.17 12.30 -1.86
CA ARG A 89 10.00 11.24 -2.46
C ARG A 89 9.64 10.96 -3.91
N ARG A 90 8.34 10.94 -4.25
CA ARG A 90 7.90 10.85 -5.65
C ARG A 90 8.50 11.97 -6.52
N LYS A 91 8.63 13.18 -5.95
CA LYS A 91 9.28 14.31 -6.62
C LYS A 91 10.81 14.18 -6.71
N GLN A 92 11.46 13.53 -5.74
CA GLN A 92 12.90 13.29 -5.73
C GLN A 92 13.31 12.17 -6.70
N LEU A 93 12.60 11.05 -6.65
CA LEU A 93 12.87 9.84 -7.43
C LEU A 93 12.09 9.82 -8.75
N ARG A 94 12.04 10.96 -9.46
CA ARG A 94 11.27 11.10 -10.71
C ARG A 94 11.57 9.92 -11.66
N GLY A 95 10.52 9.26 -12.15
CA GLY A 95 10.64 8.08 -13.02
C GLY A 95 10.91 6.76 -12.30
N ARG A 96 11.65 6.77 -11.18
CA ARG A 96 11.99 5.59 -10.38
C ARG A 96 11.05 5.30 -9.22
N TYR A 97 10.05 6.15 -8.99
CA TYR A 97 9.04 5.95 -7.95
C TYR A 97 7.67 5.65 -8.55
N ARG A 98 7.11 4.50 -8.19
CA ARG A 98 5.80 4.04 -8.65
C ARG A 98 4.86 3.86 -7.45
N VAL A 99 3.57 4.12 -7.67
CA VAL A 99 2.52 3.87 -6.67
C VAL A 99 1.58 2.85 -7.27
N LYS A 100 1.54 1.66 -6.68
CA LYS A 100 0.59 0.61 -7.09
C LYS A 100 -0.63 0.69 -6.20
N ARG A 101 -1.81 0.78 -6.83
CA ARG A 101 -3.11 0.80 -6.16
C ARG A 101 -3.84 -0.49 -6.44
N TYR A 102 -4.41 -1.09 -5.39
CA TYR A 102 -5.26 -2.29 -5.43
C TYR A 102 -6.66 -1.99 -4.91
#